data_AF-A0A6P7FI57-F1
#
_entry.id   AF-A0A6P7FI57-F1
#
_cell.length_a   1.000
_cell.length_b   1.000
_cell.length_c   1.000
_cell.angle_alpha   90.00
_cell.angle_beta   90.00
_cell.angle_gamma   90.00
#
_symmetry.space_group_name_H-M   'P 1'
#
loop_
_entity.id
_entity.type
_entity.pdbx_description
1 polymer ?
#
loop_
_entity_poly.entity_id
_entity_poly.type
_entity_poly.pdbx_seq_one_letter_code
_entity_poly.pdbx_strand_id
1 'polypeptide(L)'
;GVSHFKYENSCVQKGGYCVFEHECPHSIEGTYRKLCPKQKSQGAVCCEGYPMFEKMSCAESRNECFPETLCPAILNIGRKECPKGEVCCRAMC
;
A
#
# COMPACT_ATOMS: atom_id res chain seq x y z
N GLY A 1 -7.99 2.01 -12.40
CA GLY A 1 -8.27 1.04 -11.31
C GLY A 1 -6.96 0.76 -10.64
N VAL A 2 -6.93 0.76 -9.32
CA VAL A 2 -5.69 0.54 -8.55
C VAL A 2 -5.32 -0.95 -8.60
N SER A 3 -4.06 -1.27 -8.85
CA SER A 3 -3.56 -2.64 -8.68
C SER A 3 -3.67 -3.12 -7.24
N HIS A 4 -4.40 -4.21 -7.02
CA HIS A 4 -4.41 -4.95 -5.75
C HIS A 4 -3.34 -6.06 -5.75
N PHE A 5 -2.10 -5.70 -6.12
CA PHE A 5 -1.01 -6.66 -5.96
C PHE A 5 -0.70 -6.85 -4.49
N LYS A 6 -0.24 -8.04 -4.12
CA LYS A 6 0.16 -8.41 -2.77
C LYS A 6 1.54 -7.84 -2.43
N TYR A 7 1.75 -7.62 -1.15
CA TYR A 7 3.03 -7.28 -0.55
C TYR A 7 4.14 -8.29 -0.95
N GLU A 8 5.22 -7.79 -1.52
CA GLU A 8 6.44 -8.56 -1.81
C GLU A 8 7.67 -7.88 -1.21
N ASN A 9 8.38 -8.59 -0.33
CA ASN A 9 9.52 -8.08 0.42
C ASN A 9 10.60 -7.46 -0.49
N SER A 10 10.85 -8.04 -1.66
CA SER A 10 11.90 -7.57 -2.58
C SER A 10 11.67 -6.15 -3.10
N CYS A 11 10.42 -5.77 -3.36
CA CYS A 11 10.06 -4.44 -3.81
C CYS A 11 9.94 -3.45 -2.64
N VAL A 12 9.35 -3.89 -1.53
CA VAL A 12 9.15 -3.04 -0.34
C VAL A 12 10.46 -2.68 0.34
N GLN A 13 11.45 -3.57 0.36
CA GLN A 13 12.79 -3.25 0.87
C GLN A 13 13.49 -2.14 0.07
N LYS A 14 13.04 -1.88 -1.16
CA LYS A 14 13.50 -0.77 -1.99
C LYS A 14 12.59 0.46 -1.88
N GLY A 15 11.65 0.47 -0.94
CA GLY A 15 10.69 1.57 -0.77
C GLY A 15 9.64 1.64 -1.88
N GLY A 16 9.40 0.55 -2.60
CA GLY A 16 8.42 0.50 -3.68
C GLY A 16 7.22 -0.41 -3.41
N TYR A 17 6.29 -0.40 -4.36
CA TYR A 17 5.21 -1.38 -4.40
C TYR A 17 5.00 -2.00 -5.77
N CYS A 18 4.49 -3.23 -5.77
CA CYS A 18 4.10 -3.92 -6.98
C CYS A 18 2.83 -3.29 -7.54
N VAL A 19 2.93 -2.73 -8.74
CA VAL A 19 1.82 -2.11 -9.48
C VAL A 19 1.91 -2.54 -10.94
N PHE A 20 0.90 -2.21 -11.75
CA PHE A 20 1.08 -2.33 -13.19
C PHE A 20 2.05 -1.26 -13.69
N GLU A 21 2.77 -1.55 -14.77
CA GLU A 21 3.73 -0.59 -15.35
C GLU A 21 3.09 0.74 -15.72
N HIS A 22 1.84 0.73 -16.18
CA HIS A 22 1.10 1.93 -16.55
C HIS A 22 0.59 2.74 -15.34
N GLU A 23 0.63 2.19 -14.12
CA GLU A 23 0.22 2.91 -12.91
C GLU A 23 1.38 3.61 -12.21
N CYS A 24 2.61 3.24 -12.55
CA CYS A 24 3.78 3.89 -11.99
C CYS A 24 3.94 5.28 -12.64
N PRO A 25 3.98 6.37 -11.86
CA PRO A 25 4.03 7.73 -12.40
C PRO A 25 5.39 8.06 -13.06
N HIS A 26 6.39 7.20 -12.89
CA HIS A 26 7.71 7.35 -13.48
C HIS A 26 8.14 6.06 -14.19
N SER A 27 9.15 6.19 -15.05
CA SER A 27 9.78 5.05 -15.70
C SER A 27 10.37 4.09 -14.68
N ILE A 28 10.21 2.80 -14.93
CA ILE A 28 10.67 1.73 -14.05
C ILE A 28 12.00 1.19 -14.59
N GLU A 29 13.05 1.25 -13.78
CA GLU A 29 14.33 0.67 -14.17
C GLU A 29 14.26 -0.86 -14.28
N GLY A 30 15.07 -1.44 -15.17
CA GLY A 30 15.03 -2.88 -15.47
C GLY A 30 15.25 -3.80 -14.26
N THR A 31 15.94 -3.32 -13.23
CA THR A 31 16.16 -4.00 -11.95
C THR A 31 14.87 -4.11 -11.14
N TYR A 32 14.02 -3.09 -11.17
CA TYR A 32 12.75 -3.03 -10.41
C TYR A 32 11.65 -3.90 -11.02
N ARG A 33 11.70 -4.13 -12.34
CA ARG A 33 10.81 -5.07 -13.04
C ARG A 33 10.90 -6.53 -12.52
N LYS A 34 11.98 -6.89 -11.82
CA LYS A 34 12.19 -8.24 -11.28
C LYS A 34 11.84 -8.37 -9.79
N LEU A 35 11.49 -7.27 -9.12
CA LEU A 35 11.26 -7.23 -7.67
C LEU A 35 9.84 -7.66 -7.25
N CYS A 36 8.96 -7.97 -8.21
CA CYS A 36 7.63 -8.53 -7.98
C CYS A 36 7.51 -9.94 -8.59
N PRO A 37 8.40 -10.89 -8.24
CA PRO A 37 8.48 -12.18 -8.94
C PRO A 37 7.21 -13.03 -8.82
N LYS A 38 6.49 -12.95 -7.69
CA LYS A 38 5.26 -13.75 -7.50
C LYS A 38 4.11 -13.27 -8.38
N GLN A 39 4.17 -12.02 -8.84
CA GLN A 39 3.10 -11.37 -9.60
C GLN A 39 3.55 -10.91 -10.98
N LYS A 40 4.80 -11.25 -11.36
CA LYS A 40 5.37 -10.95 -12.67
C LYS A 40 4.54 -11.53 -13.81
N SER A 41 3.95 -12.71 -13.63
CA SER A 41 3.05 -13.34 -14.62
C SER A 41 1.79 -12.52 -14.89
N GLN A 42 1.42 -11.61 -13.99
CA GLN A 42 0.31 -10.68 -14.16
C GLN A 42 0.77 -9.33 -14.75
N GLY A 43 2.07 -9.15 -15.02
CA GLY A 43 2.63 -7.87 -15.46
C GLY A 43 2.96 -6.91 -14.31
N ALA A 44 3.05 -7.40 -13.07
CA ALA A 44 3.44 -6.58 -11.94
C ALA A 44 4.91 -6.16 -12.03
N VAL A 45 5.17 -4.91 -11.66
CA VAL A 45 6.48 -4.28 -11.65
C VAL A 45 6.63 -3.45 -10.38
N CYS A 46 7.86 -3.33 -9.85
CA CYS A 46 8.08 -2.55 -8.65
C CYS A 46 8.19 -1.07 -8.98
N CYS A 47 7.31 -0.26 -8.41
CA CYS A 47 7.32 1.18 -8.52
C CYS A 47 7.81 1.77 -7.20
N GLU A 48 9.01 2.35 -7.22
CA GLU A 48 9.60 3.04 -6.06
C GLU A 48 8.79 4.29 -5.72
N GLY A 49 8.64 4.63 -4.43
CA GLY A 49 7.96 5.88 -4.04
C GLY A 49 6.49 5.93 -4.43
N TYR A 50 5.89 4.81 -4.86
CA TYR A 50 4.46 4.70 -5.07
C TYR A 50 3.78 4.99 -3.72
N PRO A 51 2.83 5.95 -3.64
CA PRO A 51 2.18 6.37 -2.40
C PRO A 51 1.15 5.33 -1.96
N MET A 52 1.63 4.10 -1.77
CA MET A 52 0.78 2.97 -1.53
C MET A 52 0.03 3.15 -0.22
N PHE A 53 0.67 3.68 0.81
CA PHE A 53 -0.02 3.92 2.07
C PHE A 53 -1.26 4.80 1.89
N GLU A 54 -1.26 5.74 0.95
CA GLU A 54 -2.43 6.59 0.67
C GLU A 54 -3.52 5.87 -0.12
N LYS A 55 -3.15 4.83 -0.88
CA LYS A 55 -4.07 4.04 -1.72
C LYS A 55 -4.50 2.70 -1.10
N MET A 56 -3.82 2.26 -0.05
CA MET A 56 -4.16 1.05 0.69
C MET A 56 -5.33 1.30 1.62
N SER A 57 -6.21 0.30 1.67
CA SER A 57 -7.19 0.18 2.74
C SER A 57 -6.51 0.09 4.12
N CYS A 58 -7.28 0.36 5.17
CA CYS A 58 -6.77 0.22 6.53
C CYS A 58 -6.22 -1.19 6.81
N ALA A 59 -6.93 -2.22 6.36
CA ALA A 59 -6.55 -3.61 6.55
C ALA A 59 -5.26 -3.98 5.78
N GLU A 60 -5.09 -3.51 4.54
CA GLU A 60 -3.89 -3.78 3.74
C GLU A 60 -2.63 -3.17 4.37
N SER A 61 -2.79 -2.03 5.05
CA SER A 61 -1.72 -1.36 5.78
C SER A 61 -1.45 -1.94 7.18
N ARG A 62 -2.05 -3.10 7.52
CA ARG A 62 -2.00 -3.76 8.84
C ARG A 62 -2.42 -2.84 9.98
N ASN A 63 -3.30 -1.89 9.68
CA ASN A 63 -3.92 -1.00 10.62
C ASN A 63 -5.35 -1.48 10.87
N GLU A 64 -5.99 -0.94 11.89
CA GLU A 64 -7.33 -1.34 12.28
C GLU A 64 -8.29 -0.15 12.28
N CYS A 65 -9.54 -0.42 11.90
CA CYS A 65 -10.61 0.56 12.02
C CYS A 65 -11.03 0.65 13.49
N PHE A 66 -10.91 1.84 14.05
CA PHE A 66 -11.38 2.14 15.40
C PHE A 66 -12.41 3.26 15.35
N PRO A 67 -13.36 3.30 16.30
CA PRO A 67 -14.16 4.51 16.52
C PRO A 67 -13.26 5.73 16.63
N GLU A 68 -13.63 6.84 16.00
CA GLU A 68 -12.82 8.08 15.97
C GLU A 68 -12.43 8.55 17.38
N THR A 69 -13.31 8.32 18.36
CA THR A 69 -13.10 8.65 19.78
C THR A 69 -12.05 7.77 20.47
N LEU A 70 -11.75 6.59 19.94
CA LEU A 70 -10.79 5.63 20.48
C LEU A 70 -9.43 5.67 19.77
N CYS A 71 -9.33 6.37 18.63
CA CYS A 71 -8.08 6.51 17.91
C CYS A 71 -7.38 7.83 18.27
N PRO A 72 -6.21 7.80 18.95
CA PRO A 72 -5.43 9.00 19.20
C PRO A 72 -5.13 9.76 17.90
N ALA A 73 -5.21 11.09 17.91
CA ALA A 73 -5.01 11.91 16.71
C ALA A 73 -3.65 11.66 16.02
N ILE A 74 -2.61 11.30 16.78
CA ILE A 74 -1.29 10.96 16.25
C ILE A 74 -1.25 9.62 15.49
N LEU A 75 -2.20 8.73 15.75
CA LEU A 75 -2.34 7.43 15.09
C LEU A 75 -3.45 7.43 14.03
N ASN A 76 -4.23 8.50 13.93
CA ASN A 76 -5.34 8.61 13.01
C ASN A 76 -4.84 8.84 11.58
N ILE A 77 -5.16 7.91 10.69
CA ILE A 77 -4.75 7.92 9.28
C ILE A 77 -5.94 8.23 8.35
N GLY A 78 -7.04 8.78 8.90
CA GLY A 78 -8.28 9.08 8.19
C GLY A 78 -9.17 7.85 7.99
N ARG A 79 -10.18 7.92 7.12
CA ARG A 79 -11.15 6.82 6.99
C ARG A 79 -10.61 5.55 6.31
N LYS A 80 -9.80 5.65 5.25
CA LYS A 80 -9.22 4.50 4.51
C LYS A 80 -10.11 3.24 4.44
N GLU A 81 -11.32 3.40 3.91
CA GLU A 81 -12.35 2.35 3.76
C GLU A 81 -12.97 1.81 5.07
N CYS A 82 -12.74 2.47 6.20
CA CYS A 82 -13.45 2.17 7.44
C CYS A 82 -14.95 2.58 7.37
N PRO A 83 -15.83 1.86 8.10
CA PRO A 83 -17.23 2.19 8.27
C PRO A 83 -17.48 3.65 8.70
N LYS A 84 -18.69 4.15 8.45
CA LYS A 84 -19.07 5.50 8.87
C LYS A 84 -19.03 5.61 10.40
N GLY A 85 -18.16 6.49 10.91
CA GLY A 85 -17.94 6.69 12.35
C GLY A 85 -16.64 6.06 12.86
N GLU A 86 -15.95 5.32 12.01
CA GLU A 86 -14.64 4.75 12.29
C GLU A 86 -13.55 5.43 11.44
N VAL A 87 -12.33 5.37 11.95
CA VAL A 87 -11.11 5.85 11.31
C VAL A 87 -10.06 4.75 11.35
N CYS A 88 -9.22 4.73 10.34
CA CYS A 88 -8.07 3.86 10.30
C CYS A 88 -7.03 4.35 11.31
N CYS A 89 -6.77 3.54 12.32
CA CYS A 89 -5.81 3.82 13.37
C CYS A 89 -4.59 2.93 13.21
N ARG A 90 -3.40 3.53 13.35
CA ARG A 90 -2.15 2.77 13.32
C ARG A 90 -2.15 1.76 14.48
N ALA A 91 -2.11 0.48 14.17
CA ALA A 91 -1.99 -0.56 15.20
C ALA A 91 -0.66 -0.36 15.95
N MET A 92 -0.73 -0.10 17.26
CA MET A 92 0.45 -0.09 18.12
C MET A 92 0.86 -1.55 18.36
N CYS A 93 1.80 -2.05 17.56
CA CYS A 93 2.55 -3.27 17.88
C CYS A 93 3.47 -3.03 19.08
#